data_AF-A0A3P6Q7F3-F1
#
_entry.id   AF-A0A3P6Q7F3-F1
#
_cell.length_a   1.000
_cell.length_b   1.000
_cell.length_c   1.000
_cell.angle_alpha   90.00
_cell.angle_beta   90.00
_cell.angle_gamma   90.00
#
_symmetry.space_group_name_H-M   'P 1'
#
loop_
_entity.id
_entity.type
_entity.pdbx_description
1 polymer ?
#
loop_
_entity_poly.entity_id
_entity_poly.type
_entity_poly.pdbx_seq_one_letter_code
_entity_poly.pdbx_strand_id
1 'polypeptide(L)'
;MDRSFPGKKYCILGLGHPLQDIQANVNEKLLKRYGLRANGAKLSGPGQKGLHEDLLANFDLTYVAGGSAQNTMRMIQWLLQDPKMISCSYLGCVGNDKSGELLLQIMEATGVQTVYEVSDTLP
;
A
#
# COMPACT_ATOMS: atom_id res chain seq x y z
N MET A 1 -39.67 6.63 -10.77
CA MET A 1 -38.53 6.31 -11.65
C MET A 1 -37.81 5.13 -11.04
N ASP A 2 -38.12 3.94 -11.52
CA ASP A 2 -37.44 2.73 -11.08
C ASP A 2 -36.04 2.71 -11.71
N ARG A 3 -35.00 2.78 -10.88
CA ARG A 3 -33.60 2.75 -11.31
C ARG A 3 -33.00 1.41 -10.90
N SER A 4 -33.52 0.31 -11.42
CA SER A 4 -32.93 -1.02 -11.29
C SER A 4 -31.93 -1.26 -12.43
N PHE A 5 -30.66 -1.45 -12.11
CA PHE A 5 -29.62 -1.90 -13.06
C PHE A 5 -29.20 -3.31 -12.65
N PRO A 6 -29.35 -4.34 -13.51
CA PRO A 6 -28.92 -5.69 -13.20
C PRO A 6 -27.41 -5.86 -13.43
N GLY A 7 -26.67 -6.20 -12.36
CA GLY A 7 -25.19 -6.23 -12.30
C GLY A 7 -24.66 -5.33 -11.16
N LYS A 8 -23.35 -5.35 -10.87
CA LYS A 8 -22.76 -4.45 -9.86
C LYS A 8 -23.13 -3.00 -10.21
N LYS A 9 -23.87 -2.34 -9.34
CA LYS A 9 -24.55 -1.06 -9.63
C LYS A 9 -23.63 0.15 -9.49
N TYR A 10 -22.58 0.04 -8.69
CA TYR A 10 -21.62 1.12 -8.42
C TYR A 10 -20.19 0.59 -8.32
N CYS A 11 -19.22 1.44 -8.65
CA CYS A 11 -17.80 1.15 -8.53
C CYS A 11 -17.09 2.28 -7.75
N ILE A 12 -16.24 1.90 -6.81
CA ILE A 12 -15.32 2.79 -6.12
C ILE A 12 -13.93 2.52 -6.68
N LEU A 13 -13.31 3.55 -7.26
CA LEU A 13 -11.97 3.48 -7.82
C LEU A 13 -10.99 4.20 -6.89
N GLY A 14 -10.00 3.48 -6.38
CA GLY A 14 -8.83 4.05 -5.74
C GLY A 14 -7.67 4.14 -6.72
N LEU A 15 -6.92 5.23 -6.66
CA LEU A 15 -5.65 5.41 -7.36
C LEU A 15 -4.62 5.89 -6.35
N GLY A 16 -3.43 5.31 -6.34
CA GLY A 16 -2.37 5.76 -5.46
C GLY A 16 -1.07 4.99 -5.63
N HIS A 17 -0.20 5.15 -4.64
CA HIS A 17 1.09 4.46 -4.61
C HIS A 17 0.95 3.16 -3.81
N PRO A 18 0.96 1.99 -4.47
CA PRO A 18 1.11 0.71 -3.77
C PRO A 18 2.50 0.66 -3.15
N LEU A 19 2.57 0.51 -1.83
CA LEU A 19 3.83 0.52 -1.09
C LEU A 19 3.93 -0.75 -0.25
N GLN A 20 5.14 -1.27 -0.10
CA GLN A 20 5.45 -2.23 0.94
C GLN A 20 5.91 -1.46 2.17
N ASP A 21 5.20 -1.62 3.28
CA ASP A 21 5.59 -1.01 4.54
C ASP A 21 6.58 -1.94 5.26
N ILE A 22 7.70 -1.36 5.69
CA ILE A 22 8.71 -2.00 6.52
C ILE A 22 8.56 -1.43 7.93
N GLN A 23 8.20 -2.28 8.89
CA GLN A 23 7.93 -1.89 10.27
C GLN A 23 9.02 -2.44 11.20
N ALA A 24 9.48 -1.60 12.11
CA ALA A 24 10.47 -1.94 13.13
C ALA A 24 10.19 -1.15 14.42
N ASN A 25 10.49 -1.78 15.56
CA ASN A 25 10.48 -1.08 16.84
C ASN A 25 11.81 -0.33 17.03
N VAL A 26 11.78 1.00 16.90
CA VAL A 26 12.98 1.86 16.95
C VAL A 26 12.96 2.79 18.17
N ASN A 27 14.11 3.40 18.46
CA ASN A 27 14.24 4.39 19.54
C ASN A 27 14.39 5.83 19.00
N GLU A 28 14.27 6.81 19.89
CA GLU A 28 14.37 8.24 19.55
C GLU A 28 15.75 8.62 18.96
N LYS A 29 16.81 7.87 19.31
CA LYS A 29 18.16 8.12 18.76
C LYS A 29 18.20 7.88 17.26
N LEU A 30 17.54 6.81 16.78
CA LEU A 30 17.43 6.53 15.34
C LEU A 30 16.65 7.64 14.63
N LEU A 31 15.52 8.08 15.21
CA LEU A 31 14.74 9.19 14.64
C LEU A 31 15.59 10.46 14.49
N LYS A 32 16.34 10.84 15.53
CA LYS A 32 17.25 12.00 15.50
C LYS A 32 18.36 11.84 14.45
N ARG A 33 19.00 10.66 14.38
CA ARG A 33 20.07 10.34 13.42
C ARG A 33 19.64 10.59 11.97
N TYR A 34 18.41 10.19 11.63
CA TYR A 34 17.88 10.33 10.28
C TYR A 34 16.93 11.53 10.13
N GLY A 35 16.92 12.49 11.07
CA GLY A 35 16.10 13.71 10.97
C GLY A 35 14.61 13.45 10.80
N LEU A 36 14.09 12.44 11.49
CA LEU A 36 12.67 12.05 11.47
C LEU A 36 11.95 12.61 12.70
N ARG A 37 10.73 13.09 12.50
CA ARG A 37 9.84 13.53 13.59
C ARG A 37 8.98 12.35 14.04
N ALA A 38 8.82 12.16 15.34
CA ALA A 38 7.86 11.21 15.88
C ALA A 38 6.43 11.53 15.37
N ASN A 39 5.69 10.49 14.98
CA ASN A 39 4.37 10.59 14.32
C ASN A 39 4.38 11.44 13.02
N GLY A 40 5.54 11.58 12.37
CA GLY A 40 5.67 12.26 11.09
C GLY A 40 5.60 11.29 9.91
N ALA A 41 5.24 11.81 8.74
CA ALA A 41 5.40 11.16 7.46
C ALA A 41 6.24 12.06 6.55
N LYS A 42 7.24 11.48 5.87
CA LYS A 42 8.18 12.23 5.04
C LYS A 42 8.65 11.38 3.88
N LEU A 43 8.79 11.98 2.70
CA LEU A 43 9.45 11.35 1.55
C LEU A 43 10.94 11.19 1.81
N SER A 44 11.49 10.05 1.38
CA SER A 44 12.92 9.79 1.51
C SER A 44 13.73 10.86 0.77
N GLY A 45 14.80 11.35 1.41
CA GLY A 45 15.72 12.31 0.84
C GLY A 45 17.14 12.08 1.34
N PRO A 46 18.08 13.00 1.07
CA PRO A 46 19.50 12.80 1.41
C PRO A 46 19.75 12.46 2.90
N GLY A 47 18.95 13.01 3.81
CA GLY A 47 19.06 12.74 5.25
C GLY A 47 18.57 11.36 5.70
N GLN A 48 17.96 10.58 4.81
CA GLN A 48 17.47 9.22 5.07
C GLN A 48 18.33 8.17 4.34
N LYS A 49 19.41 8.58 3.66
CA LYS A 49 20.33 7.67 2.98
C LYS A 49 20.93 6.69 4.00
N GLY A 50 20.88 5.39 3.71
CA GLY A 50 21.37 4.35 4.63
C GLY A 50 20.37 3.90 5.69
N LEU A 51 19.16 4.49 5.77
CA LEU A 51 18.15 4.10 6.76
C LEU A 51 17.66 2.67 6.53
N HIS A 52 17.41 2.30 5.27
CA HIS A 52 16.91 0.98 4.93
C HIS A 52 17.92 -0.13 5.29
N GLU A 53 19.20 0.09 4.98
CA GLU A 53 20.28 -0.84 5.31
C GLU A 53 20.51 -0.94 6.83
N ASP A 54 20.40 0.18 7.56
CA ASP A 54 20.49 0.19 9.03
C ASP A 54 19.35 -0.61 9.67
N LEU A 55 18.12 -0.45 9.14
CA LEU A 55 16.96 -1.22 9.58
C LEU A 55 17.14 -2.73 9.32
N LEU A 56 17.58 -3.11 8.11
CA LEU A 56 17.84 -4.51 7.74
C LEU A 56 18.91 -5.18 8.60
N ALA A 57 19.97 -4.44 8.98
CA ALA A 57 21.10 -5.00 9.70
C ALA A 57 20.86 -5.12 11.22
N ASN A 58 20.03 -4.23 11.79
CA ASN A 58 20.00 -4.02 13.24
C ASN A 58 18.63 -4.21 13.90
N PHE A 59 17.57 -4.50 13.14
CA PHE A 59 16.21 -4.59 13.67
C PHE A 59 15.45 -5.82 13.18
N ASP A 60 14.54 -6.32 14.02
CA ASP A 60 13.53 -7.29 13.60
C ASP A 60 12.47 -6.58 12.75
N LEU A 61 12.38 -6.96 11.48
CA LEU A 61 11.52 -6.31 10.51
C LEU A 61 10.23 -7.10 10.27
N THR A 62 9.12 -6.36 10.22
CA THR A 62 7.83 -6.88 9.73
C THR A 62 7.50 -6.21 8.40
N TYR A 63 7.14 -7.01 7.39
CA TYR A 63 6.77 -6.55 6.07
C TYR A 63 5.27 -6.67 5.88
N VAL A 64 4.60 -5.58 5.48
CA VAL A 64 3.16 -5.57 5.23
C VAL A 64 2.82 -4.78 3.97
N ALA A 65 1.70 -5.13 3.33
CA ALA A 65 1.16 -4.31 2.25
C ALA A 65 0.61 -2.99 2.80
N GLY A 66 1.13 -1.88 2.29
CA GLY A 66 0.80 -0.52 2.67
C GLY A 66 0.26 0.31 1.52
N GLY A 67 0.46 1.62 1.62
CA GLY A 67 -0.11 2.62 0.71
C GLY A 67 -1.48 3.11 1.15
N SER A 68 -1.65 4.43 1.24
CA SER A 68 -2.85 5.06 1.84
C SER A 68 -4.15 4.68 1.11
N ALA A 69 -4.20 4.90 -0.20
CA ALA A 69 -5.37 4.57 -1.01
C ALA A 69 -5.60 3.05 -1.05
N GLN A 70 -4.53 2.26 -1.16
CA GLN A 70 -4.59 0.80 -1.14
C GLN A 70 -5.22 0.25 0.14
N ASN A 71 -4.75 0.71 1.31
CA ASN A 71 -5.29 0.32 2.61
C ASN A 71 -6.76 0.70 2.74
N THR A 72 -7.14 1.89 2.25
CA THR A 72 -8.52 2.35 2.25
C THR A 72 -9.40 1.42 1.41
N MET A 73 -8.97 1.06 0.20
CA MET A 73 -9.74 0.17 -0.69
C MET A 73 -9.92 -1.23 -0.10
N ARG A 74 -8.89 -1.78 0.53
CA ARG A 74 -8.99 -3.07 1.25
C ARG A 74 -10.01 -3.02 2.37
N MET A 75 -10.01 -1.93 3.15
CA MET A 75 -10.97 -1.75 4.25
C MET A 75 -12.40 -1.57 3.75
N ILE A 76 -12.62 -0.78 2.70
CA ILE A 76 -13.95 -0.62 2.09
C ILE A 76 -14.46 -1.98 1.59
N GLN A 77 -13.62 -2.73 0.86
CA GLN A 77 -14.00 -4.04 0.34
C GLN A 77 -14.31 -5.04 1.47
N TRP A 78 -13.55 -5.00 2.57
CA TRP A 78 -13.80 -5.81 3.75
C TRP A 78 -15.13 -5.44 4.46
N LEU A 79 -15.45 -4.15 4.55
CA LEU A 79 -16.71 -3.67 5.15
C LEU A 79 -17.93 -4.02 4.31
N LEU A 80 -17.82 -3.94 2.98
CA LEU A 80 -18.97 -4.15 2.09
C LEU A 80 -19.51 -5.57 2.16
N GLN A 81 -18.64 -6.59 2.32
CA GLN A 81 -18.91 -8.04 2.41
C GLN A 81 -19.78 -8.67 1.28
N ASP A 82 -20.56 -7.88 0.53
CA ASP A 82 -21.39 -8.28 -0.59
C ASP A 82 -21.00 -7.47 -1.85
N PRO A 83 -20.19 -8.06 -2.75
CA PRO A 83 -19.74 -7.39 -3.96
C PRO A 83 -20.82 -7.26 -5.02
N LYS A 84 -22.08 -7.72 -4.79
CA LYS A 84 -23.15 -7.69 -5.80
C LYS A 84 -23.62 -6.28 -6.15
N MET A 85 -23.48 -5.32 -5.24
CA MET A 85 -23.96 -3.95 -5.42
C MET A 85 -22.84 -2.95 -5.69
N ILE A 86 -21.68 -3.10 -5.02
CA ILE A 86 -20.56 -2.17 -5.09
C ILE A 86 -19.26 -2.95 -5.33
N SER A 87 -18.51 -2.62 -6.37
CA SER A 87 -17.13 -3.09 -6.58
C SER A 87 -16.10 -2.09 -6.08
N CYS A 88 -15.02 -2.60 -5.52
CA CYS A 88 -13.80 -1.84 -5.28
C CYS A 88 -12.75 -2.18 -6.34
N SER A 89 -12.18 -1.16 -6.96
CA SER A 89 -11.06 -1.27 -7.90
C SER A 89 -9.90 -0.39 -7.46
N TYR A 90 -8.66 -0.84 -7.69
CA TYR A 90 -7.45 -0.11 -7.33
C TYR A 90 -6.45 -0.06 -8.49
N LEU A 91 -5.91 1.13 -8.73
CA LEU A 91 -4.87 1.40 -9.72
C LEU A 91 -3.60 1.88 -9.01
N GLY A 92 -2.44 1.47 -9.53
CA GLY A 92 -1.14 1.89 -9.02
C GLY A 92 -0.01 1.46 -9.95
N CYS A 93 1.23 1.74 -9.55
CA CYS A 93 2.44 1.30 -10.24
C CYS A 93 3.39 0.63 -9.25
N VAL A 94 3.91 -0.54 -9.60
CA VAL A 94 4.86 -1.32 -8.80
C VAL A 94 6.13 -1.59 -9.61
N GLY A 95 7.22 -1.92 -8.90
CA GLY A 95 8.42 -2.47 -9.53
C GLY A 95 8.18 -3.90 -10.02
N ASN A 96 8.95 -4.31 -11.03
CA ASN A 96 9.04 -5.71 -11.47
C ASN A 96 9.89 -6.54 -10.49
N ASP A 97 9.37 -6.72 -9.28
CA ASP A 97 10.05 -7.40 -8.19
C ASP A 97 9.09 -8.19 -7.29
N LYS A 98 9.66 -8.95 -6.35
CA LYS A 98 8.90 -9.77 -5.39
C LYS A 98 7.97 -8.95 -4.51
N SER A 99 8.29 -7.69 -4.26
CA SER A 99 7.45 -6.80 -3.47
C SER A 99 6.20 -6.43 -4.27
N GLY A 100 6.34 -6.08 -5.55
CA GLY A 100 5.22 -5.86 -6.47
C GLY A 100 4.30 -7.09 -6.57
N GLU A 101 4.87 -8.28 -6.75
CA GLU A 101 4.12 -9.55 -6.78
C GLU A 101 3.34 -9.80 -5.48
N LEU A 102 3.99 -9.60 -4.33
CA LEU A 102 3.37 -9.78 -3.02
C LEU A 102 2.22 -8.79 -2.79
N LEU A 103 2.39 -7.52 -3.18
CA LEU A 103 1.33 -6.51 -3.06
C LEU A 103 0.11 -6.90 -3.89
N LEU A 104 0.32 -7.39 -5.12
CA LEU A 104 -0.77 -7.84 -5.99
C LEU A 104 -1.51 -9.02 -5.37
N GLN A 105 -0.79 -10.05 -4.90
CA GLN A 105 -1.39 -11.22 -4.24
C GLN A 105 -2.22 -10.85 -3.02
N ILE A 106 -1.74 -9.93 -2.18
CA ILE A 106 -2.48 -9.45 -1.01
C ILE A 106 -3.76 -8.73 -1.44
N MET A 107 -3.69 -7.89 -2.47
CA MET A 107 -4.86 -7.17 -2.96
C MET A 107 -5.91 -8.10 -3.57
N GLU A 108 -5.50 -9.07 -4.38
CA GLU A 108 -6.40 -10.07 -4.97
C GLU A 108 -7.10 -10.90 -3.88
N ALA A 109 -6.39 -11.29 -2.83
CA ALA A 109 -6.95 -12.00 -1.69
C ALA A 109 -8.03 -11.19 -0.93
N THR A 110 -8.02 -9.85 -1.05
CA THR A 110 -9.06 -8.99 -0.45
C THR A 110 -10.31 -8.86 -1.31
N GLY A 111 -10.29 -9.33 -2.57
CA GLY A 111 -11.38 -9.18 -3.53
C GLY A 111 -11.45 -7.80 -4.20
N VAL A 112 -10.46 -6.93 -3.97
CA VAL A 112 -10.32 -5.66 -4.69
C VAL A 112 -9.77 -5.93 -6.09
N GLN A 113 -10.48 -5.46 -7.12
CA GLN A 113 -9.99 -5.56 -8.50
C GLN A 113 -8.78 -4.65 -8.70
N THR A 114 -7.62 -5.24 -8.89
CA THR A 114 -6.36 -4.49 -8.86
C THR A 114 -5.69 -4.52 -10.22
N VAL A 115 -5.26 -3.36 -10.68
CA VAL A 115 -4.48 -3.22 -11.91
C VAL A 115 -3.26 -2.38 -11.59
N TYR A 116 -2.09 -3.03 -11.65
CA TYR A 116 -0.83 -2.34 -11.53
C TYR A 116 -0.17 -2.17 -12.89
N GLU A 117 0.34 -0.97 -13.14
CA GLU A 117 1.44 -0.80 -14.07
C GLU A 117 2.70 -1.42 -13.45
N VAL A 118 3.46 -2.15 -14.26
CA VAL A 118 4.73 -2.75 -13.84
C VAL A 118 5.85 -1.97 -14.50
N SER A 119 6.73 -1.40 -13.68
CA SER A 119 7.88 -0.62 -14.11
C SER A 119 9.17 -1.41 -13.88
N ASP A 120 10.00 -1.53 -14.92
CA ASP A 120 11.36 -2.06 -14.81
C ASP A 120 12.36 -1.01 -14.31
N THR A 121 11.97 0.27 -14.30
CA THR A 121 12.78 1.34 -13.71
C THR A 121 12.43 1.52 -12.25
N LEU A 122 13.45 1.43 -11.39
CA LEU A 122 13.37 1.91 -10.02
C LEU A 122 13.13 3.44 -10.02
N PRO A 123 12.28 3.98 -9.13
CA PRO A 123 12.17 5.42 -8.93
C PRO A 123 13.46 6.06 -8.40
#